data_AF-A0A949BYU0-F1
#
_entry.id   AF-A0A949BYU0-F1
#
_cell.length_a   1.000
_cell.length_b   1.000
_cell.length_c   1.000
_cell.angle_alpha   90.00
_cell.angle_beta   90.00
_cell.angle_gamma   90.00
#
_symmetry.space_group_name_H-M   'P 1'
#
loop_
_entity.id
_entity.type
_entity.pdbx_description
1 polymer ?
#
loop_
_entity_poly.entity_id
_entity_poly.type
_entity_poly.pdbx_seq_one_letter_code
_entity_poly.pdbx_strand_id
1 'polypeptide(L)'
;MAVGDDSQSIYAFRGANFKNIMNFPNIFKGSKIITLEENYRSIQPILDLTNRVIDFAVEKFRKNLFTRKKGANTPHFIETENENRQSERIVEKVTELRSRGVKLGDIAVLFRSGWHSKTMR
;
A
#
# COMPACT_ATOMS: atom_id res chain seq x y z
N MET A 1 -13.49 -13.69 -17.70
CA MET A 1 -12.46 -13.70 -16.64
C MET A 1 -12.28 -12.27 -16.17
N ALA A 2 -12.21 -12.03 -14.85
CA ALA A 2 -11.94 -10.71 -14.28
C ALA A 2 -10.84 -10.86 -13.22
N VAL A 3 -10.05 -9.81 -13.03
CA VAL A 3 -8.99 -9.73 -12.01
C VAL A 3 -9.15 -8.40 -11.29
N GLY A 4 -9.02 -8.41 -9.98
CA GLY A 4 -9.09 -7.19 -9.18
C GLY A 4 -8.81 -7.44 -7.71
N ASP A 5 -8.74 -6.35 -6.96
CA ASP A 5 -8.51 -6.33 -5.53
C ASP A 5 -9.48 -5.34 -4.88
N ASP A 6 -10.41 -5.86 -4.08
CA ASP A 6 -11.39 -5.09 -3.31
C ASP A 6 -10.71 -4.09 -2.34
N SER A 7 -9.59 -4.51 -1.75
CA SER A 7 -8.80 -3.71 -0.80
C SER A 7 -8.07 -2.54 -1.46
N GLN A 8 -8.02 -2.49 -2.80
CA GLN A 8 -7.36 -1.44 -3.58
C GLN A 8 -8.32 -0.55 -4.38
N SER A 9 -9.63 -0.64 -4.11
CA SER A 9 -10.65 0.19 -4.78
C SER A 9 -10.68 1.62 -4.22
N ILE A 10 -9.73 2.47 -4.63
CA ILE A 10 -9.59 3.85 -4.13
C ILE A 10 -10.33 4.93 -4.96
N TYR A 11 -11.00 4.56 -6.04
CA TYR A 11 -11.66 5.50 -6.98
C TYR A 11 -13.16 5.68 -6.76
N ALA A 12 -13.68 5.39 -5.56
CA ALA A 12 -15.11 5.53 -5.26
C ALA A 12 -15.66 6.95 -5.53
N PHE A 13 -14.84 7.98 -5.28
CA PHE A 13 -15.15 9.38 -5.57
C PHE A 13 -15.36 9.68 -7.07
N ARG A 14 -14.96 8.78 -7.97
CA ARG A 14 -15.19 8.86 -9.42
C ARG A 14 -16.23 7.85 -9.91
N GLY A 15 -17.02 7.29 -9.00
CA GLY A 15 -18.09 6.34 -9.32
C GLY A 15 -17.66 4.87 -9.38
N ALA A 16 -16.43 4.53 -8.99
CA ALA A 16 -16.05 3.12 -8.87
C ALA A 16 -16.81 2.45 -7.71
N ASN A 17 -17.39 1.27 -7.96
CA ASN A 17 -18.12 0.52 -6.94
C ASN A 17 -17.44 -0.83 -6.68
N PHE A 18 -16.84 -0.99 -5.49
CA PHE A 18 -16.19 -2.24 -5.08
C PHE A 18 -17.17 -3.42 -5.02
N LYS A 19 -18.48 -3.18 -4.89
CA LYS A 19 -19.50 -4.24 -4.94
C LYS A 19 -19.52 -4.98 -6.27
N ASN A 20 -18.98 -4.39 -7.35
CA ASN A 20 -18.88 -5.04 -8.65
C ASN A 20 -18.03 -6.31 -8.58
N ILE A 21 -16.90 -6.29 -7.85
CA ILE A 21 -16.06 -7.49 -7.69
C ILE A 21 -16.67 -8.46 -6.67
N MET A 22 -17.27 -7.95 -5.59
CA MET A 22 -17.91 -8.78 -4.56
C MET A 22 -19.10 -9.58 -5.10
N ASN A 23 -19.91 -8.96 -5.98
CA ASN A 23 -21.10 -9.59 -6.55
C ASN A 23 -20.81 -10.42 -7.81
N PHE A 24 -19.58 -10.41 -8.32
CA PHE A 24 -19.22 -11.13 -9.54
C PHE A 24 -19.64 -12.61 -9.53
N PRO A 25 -19.43 -13.39 -8.44
CA PRO A 25 -19.83 -14.79 -8.39
C PRO A 25 -21.36 -15.00 -8.42
N ASN A 26 -22.12 -14.03 -7.91
CA ASN A 26 -23.59 -14.06 -7.88
C ASN A 26 -24.18 -13.75 -9.25
N ILE A 27 -23.57 -12.82 -9.99
CA ILE A 27 -24.00 -12.41 -11.34
C ILE A 27 -23.63 -13.50 -12.35
N PHE A 28 -22.41 -14.03 -12.27
CA PHE A 28 -21.89 -15.04 -13.18
C PHE A 28 -21.79 -16.39 -12.47
N LYS A 29 -22.95 -17.08 -12.41
CA LYS A 29 -23.06 -18.42 -11.83
C LYS A 29 -22.08 -19.39 -12.50
N GLY A 30 -21.43 -20.23 -11.71
CA GLY A 30 -20.41 -21.18 -12.18
C GLY A 30 -19.00 -20.60 -12.32
N SER A 31 -18.81 -19.32 -11.99
CA SER A 31 -17.46 -18.75 -11.88
C SER A 31 -16.66 -19.38 -10.74
N LYS A 32 -15.36 -19.56 -10.96
CA LYS A 32 -14.40 -20.02 -9.95
C LYS A 32 -13.68 -18.82 -9.35
N ILE A 33 -13.63 -18.75 -8.04
CA ILE A 33 -12.85 -17.74 -7.31
C ILE A 33 -11.46 -18.32 -7.08
N ILE A 34 -10.43 -17.60 -7.49
CA ILE A 34 -9.02 -17.95 -7.27
C ILE A 34 -8.38 -16.79 -6.52
N THR A 35 -7.96 -17.04 -5.28
CA THR A 35 -7.27 -16.06 -4.45
C THR A 35 -5.76 -16.22 -4.59
N LEU A 36 -5.05 -15.12 -4.86
CA LEU A 36 -3.59 -15.09 -4.91
C LEU A 36 -3.07 -14.40 -3.66
N GLU A 37 -2.43 -15.17 -2.77
CA GLU A 37 -1.96 -14.67 -1.46
C GLU A 37 -0.45 -14.44 -1.41
N GLU A 38 0.31 -15.07 -2.31
CA GLU A 38 1.75 -14.88 -2.35
C GLU A 38 2.12 -13.54 -2.98
N ASN A 39 2.80 -12.70 -2.21
CA ASN A 39 3.31 -11.41 -2.64
C ASN A 39 4.79 -11.50 -3.02
N TYR A 40 5.08 -11.11 -4.27
CA TYR A 40 6.44 -11.13 -4.83
C TYR A 40 7.15 -9.77 -4.75
N ARG A 41 6.48 -8.72 -4.23
CA ARG A 41 7.01 -7.35 -4.18
C ARG A 41 7.66 -7.05 -2.83
N SER A 42 6.93 -7.20 -1.75
CA SER A 42 7.28 -6.75 -0.40
C SER A 42 7.84 -7.87 0.48
N ILE A 43 8.50 -7.52 1.57
CA ILE A 43 8.97 -8.44 2.62
C ILE A 43 7.91 -8.63 3.69
N GLN A 44 7.99 -9.71 4.46
CA GLN A 44 6.95 -10.10 5.42
C GLN A 44 6.59 -8.99 6.43
N PRO A 45 7.53 -8.25 7.04
CA PRO A 45 7.19 -7.17 7.97
C PRO A 45 6.30 -6.06 7.37
N ILE A 46 6.43 -5.78 6.06
CA ILE A 46 5.56 -4.82 5.36
C ILE A 46 4.17 -5.42 5.12
N LEU A 47 4.12 -6.71 4.79
CA LEU A 47 2.86 -7.43 4.57
C LEU A 47 2.08 -7.59 5.87
N ASP A 48 2.76 -7.84 6.99
CA ASP A 48 2.13 -7.97 8.30
C ASP A 48 1.40 -6.69 8.69
N LEU A 49 2.03 -5.53 8.49
CA LEU A 49 1.37 -4.24 8.69
C LEU A 49 0.15 -4.08 7.76
N THR A 50 0.29 -4.47 6.49
CA THR A 50 -0.79 -4.37 5.50
C THR A 50 -1.98 -5.27 5.88
N ASN A 51 -1.71 -6.52 6.24
CA ASN A 51 -2.71 -7.51 6.69
C ASN A 51 -3.43 -6.99 7.95
N ARG A 52 -2.70 -6.40 8.90
CA ARG A 52 -3.30 -5.84 10.10
C ARG A 52 -4.20 -4.64 9.81
N VAL A 53 -3.82 -3.75 8.90
CA VAL A 53 -4.64 -2.59 8.52
C VAL A 53 -5.90 -3.04 7.80
N ILE A 54 -5.81 -4.03 6.89
CA ILE A 54 -6.99 -4.50 6.14
C ILE A 54 -7.96 -5.32 6.99
N ASP A 55 -7.55 -5.82 8.16
CA ASP A 55 -8.44 -6.49 9.12
C ASP A 55 -9.54 -5.60 9.69
N PHE A 56 -9.39 -4.29 9.60
CA PHE A 56 -10.44 -3.35 9.99
C PHE A 56 -11.51 -3.14 8.92
N ALA A 57 -11.35 -3.67 7.70
CA ALA A 57 -12.35 -3.53 6.64
C ALA A 57 -13.55 -4.48 6.87
N VAL A 58 -14.75 -3.91 6.83
CA VAL A 58 -16.02 -4.61 7.12
C VAL A 58 -16.40 -5.60 6.01
N GLU A 59 -16.28 -5.18 4.76
CA GLU A 59 -16.59 -5.99 3.58
C GLU A 59 -15.29 -6.23 2.80
N LYS A 60 -14.81 -7.48 2.79
CA LYS A 60 -13.61 -7.88 2.06
C LYS A 60 -13.62 -9.34 1.63
N PHE A 61 -12.87 -9.67 0.59
CA PHE A 61 -12.45 -11.05 0.39
C PHE A 61 -11.38 -11.40 1.43
N ARG A 62 -11.59 -12.48 2.18
CA ARG A 62 -10.58 -12.97 3.13
C ARG A 62 -9.37 -13.46 2.34
N LYS A 63 -8.24 -12.82 2.56
CA LYS A 63 -6.93 -13.20 2.06
C LYS A 63 -5.87 -12.74 3.05
N ASN A 64 -4.84 -13.54 3.24
CA ASN A 64 -3.70 -13.20 4.08
C ASN A 64 -2.42 -13.22 3.26
N LEU A 65 -1.82 -12.05 3.03
CA LEU A 65 -0.66 -11.94 2.16
C LEU A 65 0.60 -12.47 2.85
N PHE A 66 1.35 -13.32 2.16
CA PHE A 66 2.65 -13.82 2.64
C PHE A 66 3.72 -13.72 1.54
N THR A 67 5.00 -13.85 1.90
CA THR A 67 6.10 -13.83 0.93
C THR A 67 7.23 -14.79 1.27
N ARG A 68 7.92 -15.27 0.24
CA ARG A 68 9.19 -16.01 0.36
C ARG A 68 10.42 -15.10 0.35
N LYS A 69 10.26 -13.79 0.16
CA LYS A 69 11.38 -12.83 0.17
C LYS A 69 11.97 -12.69 1.57
N LYS A 70 13.30 -12.75 1.65
CA LYS A 70 14.04 -12.49 2.89
C LYS A 70 14.11 -10.98 3.15
N GLY A 71 13.95 -10.60 4.40
CA GLY A 71 14.12 -9.22 4.88
C GLY A 71 13.49 -9.05 6.25
N ALA A 72 14.13 -8.27 7.11
CA ALA A 72 13.69 -8.04 8.49
C ALA A 72 13.36 -6.57 8.79
N ASN A 73 13.54 -5.68 7.81
CA ASN A 73 13.28 -4.25 8.01
C ASN A 73 11.79 -4.01 8.24
N THR A 74 11.46 -3.36 9.35
CA THR A 74 10.10 -3.00 9.70
C THR A 74 9.76 -1.59 9.20
N PRO A 75 8.49 -1.30 8.87
CA PRO A 75 8.05 0.06 8.67
C PRO A 75 8.31 0.93 9.91
N HIS A 76 8.78 2.16 9.72
CA HIS A 76 8.99 3.12 10.79
C HIS A 76 7.85 4.14 10.84
N PHE A 77 7.35 4.42 12.04
CA PHE A 77 6.47 5.56 12.31
C PHE A 77 7.30 6.65 12.99
N ILE A 78 7.29 7.85 12.44
CA ILE A 78 8.03 9.00 12.96
C ILE A 78 7.06 10.16 13.08
N GLU A 79 6.84 10.60 14.31
CA GLU A 79 6.10 11.82 14.61
C GLU A 79 7.05 13.02 14.58
N THR A 80 6.58 14.14 14.06
CA THR A 80 7.35 15.39 13.95
C THR A 80 6.51 16.55 14.46
N GLU A 81 7.17 17.57 15.00
CA GLU A 81 6.52 18.73 15.63
C GLU A 81 5.58 19.50 14.68
N ASN A 82 5.93 19.58 13.39
CA ASN A 82 5.16 20.28 12.37
C ASN A 82 5.52 19.78 10.96
N GLU A 83 4.82 20.28 9.94
CA GLU A 83 5.02 19.90 8.53
C GLU A 83 6.41 20.26 8.00
N ASN A 84 7.00 21.40 8.41
CA ASN A 84 8.34 21.78 7.97
C ASN A 84 9.38 20.77 8.48
N ARG A 85 9.27 20.37 9.76
CA ARG A 85 10.17 19.38 10.36
C ARG A 85 9.98 18.00 9.73
N GLN A 86 8.77 17.66 9.30
CA GLN A 86 8.50 16.47 8.50
C GLN A 86 9.25 16.50 7.16
N SER A 87 9.19 17.61 6.43
CA SER A 87 9.90 17.79 5.17
C SER A 87 11.41 17.66 5.34
N GLU A 88 11.99 18.35 6.32
CA GLU A 88 13.42 18.27 6.64
C GLU A 88 13.85 16.83 6.95
N ARG A 89 13.07 16.13 7.78
CA ARG A 89 13.34 14.73 8.14
C ARG A 89 13.33 13.80 6.93
N ILE A 90 12.46 14.04 5.97
CA ILE A 90 12.39 13.26 4.73
C ILE A 90 13.61 13.54 3.86
N VAL A 91 14.02 14.81 3.70
CA VAL A 91 15.23 15.19 2.96
C VAL A 91 16.48 14.56 3.58
N GLU A 92 16.62 14.61 4.90
CA GLU A 92 17.69 13.92 5.62
C GLU A 92 17.71 12.42 5.30
N LYS A 93 16.54 11.77 5.33
CA LYS A 93 16.45 10.33 5.09
C LYS A 93 16.81 9.95 3.66
N VAL A 94 16.35 10.73 2.68
CA VAL A 94 16.70 10.54 1.27
C VAL A 94 18.22 10.71 1.07
N THR A 95 18.81 11.72 1.72
CA THR A 95 20.25 11.98 1.65
C THR A 95 21.06 10.85 2.31
N GLU A 96 20.62 10.34 3.46
CA GLU A 96 21.20 9.17 4.14
C GLU A 96 21.16 7.91 3.25
N LEU A 97 20.03 7.65 2.59
CA LEU A 97 19.91 6.50 1.68
C LEU A 97 20.79 6.66 0.45
N ARG A 98 20.86 7.86 -0.11
CA ARG A 98 21.74 8.16 -1.25
C ARG A 98 23.21 8.00 -0.89
N SER A 99 23.65 8.46 0.29
CA SER A 99 25.04 8.28 0.73
C SER A 99 25.41 6.82 0.95
N ARG A 100 24.43 5.95 1.23
CA ARG A 100 24.56 4.49 1.27
C ARG A 100 24.44 3.80 -0.10
N GLY A 101 24.33 4.57 -1.19
CA GLY A 101 24.31 4.04 -2.56
C GLY A 101 22.93 3.70 -3.12
N VAL A 102 21.84 4.01 -2.43
CA VAL A 102 20.48 3.85 -2.98
C VAL A 102 20.27 4.89 -4.09
N LYS A 103 19.82 4.45 -5.27
CA LYS A 103 19.54 5.37 -6.38
C LYS A 103 18.30 6.20 -6.06
N LEU A 104 18.33 7.49 -6.41
CA LEU A 104 17.17 8.37 -6.20
C LEU A 104 15.92 7.87 -6.93
N GLY A 105 16.06 7.21 -8.09
CA GLY A 105 14.95 6.61 -8.82
C GLY A 105 14.28 5.43 -8.11
N ASP A 106 14.93 4.84 -7.10
CA ASP A 106 14.38 3.75 -6.28
C ASP A 106 13.67 4.29 -5.01
N ILE A 107 13.58 5.61 -4.85
CA ILE A 107 12.96 6.28 -3.71
C ILE A 107 11.72 7.04 -4.18
N ALA A 108 10.59 6.81 -3.51
CA ALA A 108 9.34 7.53 -3.76
C ALA A 108 8.82 8.15 -2.46
N VAL A 109 8.26 9.36 -2.56
CA VAL A 109 7.53 10.01 -1.47
C VAL A 109 6.07 10.18 -1.89
N LEU A 110 5.16 9.64 -1.10
CA LEU A 110 3.72 9.61 -1.39
C LEU A 110 2.97 10.53 -0.42
N PHE A 111 2.07 11.35 -0.94
CA PHE A 111 1.24 12.26 -0.16
C PHE A 111 -0.22 12.09 -0.54
N ARG A 112 -1.13 12.43 0.39
CA ARG A 112 -2.57 12.35 0.15
C ARG A 112 -3.09 13.43 -0.81
N SER A 113 -2.48 14.62 -0.77
CA SER A 113 -2.87 15.82 -1.50
C SER A 113 -1.65 16.51 -2.09
N GLY A 114 -1.80 17.10 -3.28
CA GLY A 114 -0.74 17.87 -3.94
C GLY A 114 -0.29 19.10 -3.13
N TRP A 115 -1.11 19.60 -2.20
CA TRP A 115 -0.72 20.70 -1.32
C TRP A 115 0.52 20.36 -0.47
N HIS A 116 0.61 19.13 0.05
CA HIS A 116 1.75 18.69 0.87
C HIS A 116 3.09 18.67 0.10
N SER A 117 3.05 18.66 -1.23
CA SER A 117 4.28 18.78 -2.03
C SER A 117 4.91 20.19 -1.97
N LYS A 118 4.13 21.22 -1.63
CA LYS A 118 4.61 22.60 -1.58
C LYS A 118 5.57 22.83 -0.41
N THR A 119 5.32 22.17 0.72
CA THR A 119 6.15 22.22 1.93
C THR A 119 7.47 21.46 1.76
N MET A 120 7.64 20.71 0.66
CA MET A 120 8.86 19.96 0.32
C MET A 120 9.77 20.66 -0.70
N ARG A 121 9.47 21.91 -1.06
CA ARG A 121 10.31 22.70 -1.95
C ARG A 121 11.49 23.33 -1.23
#